data_AF-A0AAE6I5R2-F1
#
_entry.id   AF-A0AAE6I5R2-F1
#
_cell.length_a   1.000
_cell.length_b   1.000
_cell.length_c   1.000
_cell.angle_alpha   90.00
_cell.angle_beta   90.00
_cell.angle_gamma   90.00
#
_symmetry.space_group_name_H-M   'P 1'
#
loop_
_entity.id
_entity.type
_entity.pdbx_description
1 polymer ?
#
loop_
_entity_poly.entity_id
_entity_poly.type
_entity_poly.pdbx_seq_one_letter_code
_entity_poly.pdbx_strand_id
1 'polypeptide(L)' 'MLYLRFGKSLFISMLENYYDINKKDKFEELFGDLYIGRRPTEGKNSFLV' A
#
# COMPACT_ATOMS: atom_id res chain seq x y z
N MET A 1 -20.89 -11.59 14.73
CA MET A 1 -20.25 -10.40 14.12
C MET A 1 -18.75 -10.42 14.43
N LEU A 2 -17.98 -11.36 13.86
CA LEU A 2 -16.52 -11.45 14.10
C LEU A 2 -15.75 -12.28 13.06
N TYR A 3 -16.24 -12.35 11.83
CA TYR A 3 -15.56 -13.02 10.72
C TYR A 3 -15.36 -11.96 9.62
N LEU A 4 -14.14 -11.81 9.08
CA LEU A 4 -13.66 -10.82 8.08
C LEU A 4 -12.83 -9.62 8.56
N ARG A 5 -12.41 -9.50 9.83
CA ARG A 5 -11.51 -8.39 10.22
C ARG A 5 -10.11 -8.48 9.57
N PHE A 6 -9.54 -9.68 9.47
CA PHE A 6 -8.13 -9.85 9.08
C PHE A 6 -7.83 -9.45 7.64
N GLY A 7 -8.66 -9.87 6.68
CA GLY A 7 -8.45 -9.57 5.26
C GLY A 7 -8.70 -8.10 4.92
N LYS A 8 -9.71 -7.48 5.55
CA LYS A 8 -10.04 -6.07 5.33
C LYS A 8 -8.99 -5.16 5.94
N SER A 9 -8.56 -5.41 7.19
CA SER A 9 -7.52 -4.59 7.83
C SER A 9 -6.19 -4.66 7.08
N LEU A 10 -5.80 -5.85 6.62
CA LEU A 10 -4.57 -6.01 5.83
C LEU A 10 -4.65 -5.25 4.51
N PHE A 11 -5.78 -5.35 3.80
CA PHE A 11 -5.96 -4.67 2.52
C PHE A 11 -5.93 -3.15 2.67
N ILE A 12 -6.61 -2.59 3.67
CA ILE A 12 -6.59 -1.16 3.93
C ILE A 12 -5.18 -0.68 4.30
N SER A 13 -4.49 -1.40 5.20
CA SER A 13 -3.11 -1.05 5.56
C SER A 13 -2.15 -1.10 4.37
N MET A 14 -2.35 -2.06 3.46
CA MET A 14 -1.58 -2.12 2.22
C MET A 14 -1.82 -0.89 1.33
N LEU A 15 -3.09 -0.47 1.16
CA LEU A 15 -3.43 0.73 0.39
C LEU A 15 -2.87 2.01 1.02
N GLU A 16 -2.96 2.15 2.35
CA GLU A 16 -2.37 3.27 3.08
C GLU A 16 -0.88 3.37 2.79
N ASN A 17 -0.13 2.28 2.93
CA ASN A 17 1.31 2.28 2.66
C ASN A 17 1.65 2.48 1.17
N TYR A 18 0.78 2.09 0.25
CA TYR A 18 0.99 2.22 -1.19
C TYR A 18 0.74 3.66 -1.70
N TYR A 19 -0.25 4.34 -1.14
CA TYR A 19 -0.72 5.64 -1.64
C TYR A 19 -0.26 6.84 -0.79
N ASP A 20 0.13 6.64 0.47
CA ASP A 20 0.60 7.72 1.36
C ASP A 20 1.89 8.37 0.84
N ILE A 21 1.84 9.69 0.66
CA ILE A 21 2.95 10.55 0.24
C ILE A 21 4.14 10.49 1.21
N ASN A 22 3.87 10.26 2.50
CA ASN A 22 4.89 10.15 3.55
C ASN A 22 5.57 8.77 3.58
N LYS A 23 5.18 7.83 2.70
CA LYS A 23 5.78 6.49 2.61
C LYS A 23 6.62 6.29 1.36
N LYS A 24 6.88 7.37 0.60
CA LYS A 24 7.60 7.32 -0.68
C LYS A 24 8.99 6.69 -0.56
N ASP A 25 9.68 6.99 0.52
CA ASP A 25 10.99 6.47 0.92
C ASP A 25 10.98 4.98 1.26
N LYS A 26 9.81 4.41 1.61
CA LYS A 26 9.64 2.98 1.95
C LYS A 26 9.04 2.15 0.82
N PHE A 27 8.66 2.78 -0.30
CA PHE A 27 7.93 2.11 -1.36
C PHE A 27 8.73 0.92 -1.94
N GLU A 28 10.01 1.10 -2.21
CA GLU A 28 10.86 0.05 -2.79
C GLU A 28 11.06 -1.12 -1.80
N GLU A 29 11.28 -0.82 -0.51
CA GLU A 29 11.43 -1.83 0.53
C GLU A 29 10.15 -2.68 0.68
N LEU A 30 8.98 -2.05 0.63
CA LEU A 30 7.70 -2.72 0.86
C LEU A 30 7.15 -3.41 -0.39
N PHE A 31 7.39 -2.86 -1.58
CA PHE A 31 6.72 -3.27 -2.80
C PHE A 31 7.64 -3.64 -3.96
N GLY A 32 8.95 -3.35 -3.91
CA GLY A 32 9.89 -3.51 -5.04
C GLY A 32 9.93 -4.93 -5.62
N ASP A 33 9.85 -5.93 -4.75
CA ASP A 33 9.82 -7.34 -5.19
C ASP A 33 8.45 -7.79 -5.71
N LEU A 34 7.39 -7.01 -5.48
CA LEU A 34 6.02 -7.33 -5.85
C LEU A 34 5.67 -6.79 -7.24
N TYR A 35 4.69 -7.42 -7.90
CA TYR A 35 4.20 -6.96 -9.20
C TYR A 35 3.81 -5.48 -9.21
N ILE A 36 3.15 -5.01 -8.15
CA ILE A 36 2.68 -3.63 -7.98
C ILE A 36 3.80 -2.62 -7.70
N GLY A 37 4.98 -3.06 -7.25
CA GLY A 37 6.15 -2.18 -7.16
C GLY A 37 6.92 -2.14 -8.47
N ARG A 38 7.03 -3.27 -9.17
CA ARG A 38 7.62 -3.35 -10.52
C ARG A 38 6.80 -2.65 -11.59
N ARG A 39 5.47 -2.58 -11.42
CA ARG A 39 4.53 -1.89 -12.29
C ARG A 39 3.58 -1.03 -11.47
N PRO A 40 4.07 0.10 -10.95
CA PRO A 40 3.28 0.89 -10.04
C PRO A 40 2.28 1.78 -10.78
N THR A 41 1.20 2.15 -10.09
CA THR A 41 0.22 3.07 -10.66
C THR A 41 0.75 4.50 -10.65
N GLU A 42 0.18 5.36 -11.50
CA GLU A 42 0.52 6.79 -11.54
C GLU A 42 0.23 7.49 -10.19
N GLY A 43 -0.69 6.94 -9.39
CA GLY A 43 -1.08 7.48 -8.09
C GLY A 43 -0.21 7.05 -6.92
N LYS A 44 0.82 6.21 -7.11
CA LYS A 44 1.65 5.72 -5.99
C LYS A 44 2.23 6.88 -5.18
N ASN A 45 2.14 6.83 -3.85
CA ASN A 45 2.62 7.88 -2.95
C ASN A 45 2.19 9.32 -3.32
N SER A 46 0.99 9.48 -3.88
CA SER A 46 0.48 10.79 -4.35
C SER A 46 -0.61 11.38 -3.45
N PHE A 47 -1.01 10.68 -2.37
CA PHE A 47 -2.13 11.08 -1.51
C PHE A 47 -1.67 11.28 -0.07
N LEU A 48 -2.30 12.22 0.64
CA LEU A 48 -2.17 12.32 2.10
C LEU A 48 -3.24 11.40 2.70
N VAL A 49 -2.82 10.23 3.17
CA VAL A 49 -3.69 9.19 3.76
C VAL A 49 -3.45 9.12 5.27
#